data_AF-A0A3B8YU92-F1
#
_entry.id   AF-A0A3B8YU92-F1
#
_cell.length_a   1.000
_cell.length_b   1.000
_cell.length_c   1.000
_cell.angle_alpha   90.00
_cell.angle_beta   90.00
_cell.angle_gamma   90.00
#
_symmetry.space_group_name_H-M   'P 1'
#
loop_
_entity.id
_entity.type
_entity.pdbx_description
1 polymer ?
#
loop_
_entity_poly.entity_id
_entity_poly.type
_entity_poly.pdbx_seq_one_letter_code
_entity_poly.pdbx_strand_id
1 'polypeptide(L)'
;MKNHFRTFLFSVGTLAILLAASPVTAGPLSQEASCLLKTSLAGVKVARVQNAQSIRCLLDRTKYDPAEGDGLTAQEADDCLLGGPSSRVPKARSRVSSIAATKCSPNPSFGFSTADNIGRAAAEQSLGLAQDLFGNNVGSAVVPKANDSKLAGCQIAAAKGTNKIFAKQLQEFSNCFKDGLKSNTVNNAAAVNGCLDEVAGDPQGKIAKSISGLGKILARKCDLPGMADPLPGVCADAGDQAACLGQRTACRACLQLTDAHDLSMRDCDLFDDGAANQSCIECNGAASLCDRRFDEVVFPTSHNAMSNNTEGWLAPNNETTTVTQLGSGIRSLMLDAWYWGGDAVLCHGGEIVPGLGCDITGQKPLDTGLSELTTYLDNHPHEVLSIIFESYISEADMLADFTSSGLIAHVYAHNSGDPWPTLRELITADTRLVVFTDDSNASLDWHHYVWQHAWETHYSFTTPESLSCDPNRGSTDNPLHILNHFLTAPFASTALATSVNFNPLFRDRVLTCQNTSGALPNFITVDFENIGDVYKVVRERNRLPEL
;
A
#
# COMPACT_ATOMS: atom_id res chain seq x y z
N MET A 1 -67.49 11.86 71.71
CA MET A 1 -68.10 11.62 70.39
C MET A 1 -67.18 12.19 69.32
N LYS A 2 -66.66 11.33 68.42
CA LYS A 2 -66.26 11.53 67.00
C LYS A 2 -65.47 12.82 66.64
N ASN A 3 -64.39 12.85 65.86
CA ASN A 3 -63.67 11.87 65.05
C ASN A 3 -62.32 12.54 64.66
N HIS A 4 -61.21 11.82 64.74
CA HIS A 4 -59.92 12.26 64.19
C HIS A 4 -59.84 11.93 62.69
N PHE A 5 -59.53 12.93 61.87
CA PHE A 5 -59.15 12.75 60.46
C PHE A 5 -57.68 12.32 60.40
N ARG A 6 -57.41 11.10 59.91
CA ARG A 6 -56.08 10.62 59.52
C ARG A 6 -55.96 10.69 58.00
N THR A 7 -55.03 11.51 57.52
CA THR A 7 -54.63 11.59 56.11
C THR A 7 -53.74 10.38 55.77
N PHE A 8 -54.15 9.58 54.78
CA PHE A 8 -53.36 8.48 54.22
C PHE A 8 -52.37 9.03 53.19
N LEU A 9 -51.07 8.87 53.44
CA LEU A 9 -50.01 8.96 52.42
C LEU A 9 -49.82 7.56 51.82
N PHE A 10 -50.10 7.40 50.52
CA PHE A 10 -49.75 6.20 49.77
C PHE A 10 -48.25 6.22 49.45
N SER A 11 -47.51 5.30 50.06
CA SER A 11 -46.14 4.96 49.69
C SER A 11 -46.17 4.08 48.44
N VAL A 12 -45.72 4.60 47.29
CA VAL A 12 -45.44 3.80 46.09
C VAL A 12 -44.10 3.10 46.32
N GLY A 13 -44.15 1.80 46.63
CA GLY A 13 -42.96 0.97 46.72
C GLY A 13 -42.39 0.70 45.32
N THR A 14 -41.22 1.25 45.02
CA THR A 14 -40.45 0.93 43.83
C THR A 14 -39.90 -0.49 43.97
N LEU A 15 -40.49 -1.42 43.24
CA LEU A 15 -40.02 -2.81 43.14
C LEU A 15 -38.71 -2.82 42.34
N ALA A 16 -37.57 -2.85 43.03
CA ALA A 16 -36.27 -3.05 42.41
C ALA A 16 -36.17 -4.51 41.93
N ILE A 17 -36.47 -4.74 40.65
CA ILE A 17 -36.20 -6.02 39.98
C ILE A 17 -34.68 -6.08 39.77
N LEU A 18 -33.97 -6.76 40.68
CA LEU A 18 -32.63 -7.25 40.40
C LEU A 18 -32.75 -8.33 39.31
N LEU A 19 -32.53 -7.93 38.05
CA LEU A 19 -32.19 -8.84 36.98
C LEU A 19 -30.83 -9.45 37.32
N ALA A 20 -30.84 -10.61 37.96
CA ALA A 20 -29.66 -11.46 38.02
C ALA A 20 -29.30 -11.83 36.58
N ALA A 21 -28.22 -11.25 36.06
CA ALA A 21 -27.62 -11.71 34.81
C ALA A 21 -27.18 -13.15 35.02
N SER A 22 -27.95 -14.10 34.47
CA SER A 22 -27.52 -15.48 34.39
C SER A 22 -26.16 -15.53 33.70
N PRO A 23 -25.19 -16.32 34.19
CA PRO A 23 -23.94 -16.51 33.47
C PRO A 23 -24.29 -17.12 32.11
N VAL A 24 -24.08 -16.36 31.04
CA VAL A 24 -24.14 -16.89 29.68
C VAL A 24 -23.04 -17.94 29.60
N THR A 25 -23.43 -19.21 29.67
CA THR A 25 -22.54 -20.31 29.38
C THR A 25 -22.15 -20.18 27.92
N ALA A 26 -20.91 -19.76 27.66
CA ALA A 26 -20.39 -19.60 26.31
C ALA A 26 -20.50 -20.93 25.54
N GLY A 27 -21.45 -21.00 24.60
CA GLY A 27 -21.52 -22.08 23.63
C GLY A 27 -20.29 -22.10 22.73
N PRO A 28 -20.04 -23.20 21.99
CA PRO A 28 -19.00 -23.22 20.97
C PRO A 28 -19.27 -22.14 19.92
N LEU A 29 -18.20 -21.49 19.43
CA LEU A 29 -18.30 -20.49 18.35
C LEU A 29 -19.03 -21.06 17.14
N SER A 30 -19.82 -20.23 16.47
CA SER A 30 -20.37 -20.57 15.15
C SER A 30 -19.24 -20.85 14.15
N GLN A 31 -19.55 -21.52 13.03
CA GLN A 31 -18.56 -21.79 11.99
C GLN A 31 -17.94 -20.49 11.45
N GLU A 32 -18.77 -19.49 11.18
CA GLU A 32 -18.35 -18.16 10.73
C GLU A 32 -17.47 -17.45 11.77
N ALA A 33 -17.90 -17.42 13.04
CA ALA A 33 -17.10 -16.81 14.10
C ALA A 33 -15.76 -17.53 14.32
N SER A 34 -15.73 -18.86 14.16
CA SER A 34 -14.51 -19.67 14.21
C SER A 34 -13.59 -19.40 13.02
N CYS A 35 -14.14 -19.20 11.82
CA CYS A 35 -13.42 -18.76 10.64
C CYS A 35 -12.74 -17.42 10.90
N LEU A 36 -13.53 -16.39 11.24
CA LEU A 36 -13.09 -15.02 11.45
C LEU A 36 -12.01 -14.91 12.53
N LEU A 37 -12.23 -15.55 13.68
CA LEU A 37 -11.25 -15.52 14.77
C LEU A 37 -9.93 -16.18 14.35
N LYS A 38 -9.98 -17.31 13.62
CA LYS A 38 -8.75 -18.04 13.25
C LYS A 38 -7.96 -17.34 12.16
N THR A 39 -8.62 -16.74 11.18
CA THR A 39 -7.92 -15.95 10.15
C THR A 39 -7.32 -14.69 10.74
N SER A 40 -8.06 -13.96 11.60
CA SER A 40 -7.55 -12.77 12.32
C SER A 40 -6.33 -13.11 13.19
N LEU A 41 -6.40 -14.18 14.00
CA LEU A 41 -5.26 -14.64 14.81
C LEU A 41 -4.07 -15.12 13.96
N ALA A 42 -4.33 -15.66 12.77
CA ALA A 42 -3.27 -16.01 11.83
C ALA A 42 -2.60 -14.76 11.25
N GLY A 43 -3.34 -13.69 10.94
CA GLY A 43 -2.80 -12.37 10.60
C GLY A 43 -1.91 -11.80 11.70
N VAL A 44 -2.38 -11.80 12.96
CA VAL A 44 -1.56 -11.40 14.13
C VAL A 44 -0.28 -12.26 14.25
N LYS A 45 -0.35 -13.53 13.86
CA LYS A 45 0.84 -14.40 13.82
C LYS A 45 1.80 -14.00 12.70
N VAL A 46 1.33 -13.60 11.52
CA VAL A 46 2.18 -13.03 10.45
C VAL A 46 2.92 -11.81 10.97
N ALA A 47 2.20 -10.85 11.56
CA ALA A 47 2.80 -9.65 12.14
C ALA A 47 3.92 -9.97 13.16
N ARG A 48 3.67 -10.96 14.04
CA ARG A 48 4.69 -11.43 14.99
C ARG A 48 5.91 -12.06 14.31
N VAL A 49 5.72 -12.80 13.21
CA VAL A 49 6.81 -13.42 12.46
C VAL A 49 7.63 -12.36 11.74
N GLN A 50 6.99 -11.38 11.10
CA GLN A 50 7.66 -10.24 10.48
C GLN A 50 8.44 -9.43 11.52
N ASN A 51 7.85 -9.09 12.67
CA ASN A 51 8.55 -8.38 13.75
C ASN A 51 9.78 -9.14 14.27
N ALA A 52 9.72 -10.48 14.34
CA ALA A 52 10.86 -11.29 14.72
C ALA A 52 11.94 -11.32 13.62
N GLN A 53 11.54 -11.33 12.35
CA GLN A 53 12.44 -11.18 11.20
C GLN A 53 13.16 -9.83 11.28
N SER A 54 12.43 -8.73 11.42
CA SER A 54 13.01 -7.38 11.47
C SER A 54 14.04 -7.27 12.59
N ILE A 55 13.70 -7.66 13.82
CA ILE A 55 14.66 -7.62 14.94
C ILE A 55 15.90 -8.48 14.69
N ARG A 56 15.76 -9.63 14.01
CA ARG A 56 16.92 -10.46 13.63
C ARG A 56 17.80 -9.74 12.62
N CYS A 57 17.23 -9.19 11.55
CA CYS A 57 17.97 -8.44 10.54
C CYS A 57 18.70 -7.24 11.15
N LEU A 58 18.05 -6.48 12.03
CA LEU A 58 18.70 -5.37 12.73
C LEU A 58 19.84 -5.88 13.63
N LEU A 59 19.65 -6.97 14.36
CA LEU A 59 20.71 -7.56 15.19
C LEU A 59 21.92 -8.00 14.35
N ASP A 60 21.69 -8.65 13.22
CA ASP A 60 22.77 -9.08 12.32
C ASP A 60 23.45 -7.89 11.65
N ARG A 61 22.70 -6.83 11.31
CA ARG A 61 23.26 -5.53 10.89
C ARG A 61 24.18 -4.92 11.95
N THR A 62 23.82 -4.99 13.23
CA THR A 62 24.68 -4.47 14.31
C THR A 62 26.00 -5.24 14.48
N LYS A 63 26.12 -6.46 13.91
CA LYS A 63 27.35 -7.26 13.96
C LYS A 63 28.30 -6.97 12.81
N TYR A 64 27.89 -6.15 11.84
CA TYR A 64 28.67 -5.90 10.63
C TYR A 64 30.10 -5.47 10.95
N ASP A 65 31.05 -6.28 10.48
CA ASP A 65 32.47 -5.99 10.53
C ASP A 65 33.11 -6.37 9.19
N PRO A 66 33.59 -5.39 8.39
CA PRO A 66 34.20 -5.69 7.09
C PRO A 66 35.53 -6.45 7.21
N ALA A 67 36.20 -6.42 8.37
CA ALA A 67 37.46 -7.13 8.58
C ALA A 67 37.24 -8.61 8.92
N GLU A 68 36.14 -8.93 9.62
CA GLU A 68 35.82 -10.30 10.03
C GLU A 68 34.85 -11.01 9.08
N GLY A 69 34.13 -10.25 8.24
CA GLY A 69 33.09 -10.80 7.36
C GLY A 69 31.86 -11.31 8.12
N ASP A 70 31.62 -10.82 9.34
CA ASP A 70 30.43 -11.12 10.13
C ASP A 70 29.34 -10.04 9.94
N GLY A 71 28.09 -10.41 10.15
CA GLY A 71 26.92 -9.52 10.06
C GLY A 71 26.48 -9.18 8.64
N LEU A 72 25.51 -8.27 8.54
CA LEU A 72 24.93 -7.82 7.26
C LEU A 72 25.44 -6.43 6.90
N THR A 73 25.76 -6.23 5.62
CA THR A 73 25.88 -4.88 5.04
C THR A 73 24.55 -4.12 5.17
N ALA A 74 24.55 -2.81 4.90
CA ALA A 74 23.32 -2.02 4.91
C ALA A 74 22.28 -2.58 3.90
N GLN A 75 22.71 -2.88 2.68
CA GLN A 75 21.82 -3.44 1.65
C GLN A 75 21.27 -4.81 2.03
N GLU A 76 22.12 -5.73 2.50
CA GLU A 76 21.67 -7.06 2.92
C GLU A 76 20.71 -7.00 4.12
N ALA A 77 20.85 -6.00 4.99
CA ALA A 77 19.93 -5.77 6.09
C ALA A 77 18.55 -5.31 5.59
N ASP A 78 18.51 -4.40 4.62
CA ASP A 78 17.27 -3.99 3.95
C ASP A 78 16.61 -5.17 3.22
N ASP A 79 17.38 -5.97 2.48
CA ASP A 79 16.87 -7.17 1.80
C ASP A 79 16.34 -8.22 2.81
N CYS A 80 17.02 -8.38 3.94
CA CYS A 80 16.59 -9.25 5.03
C CYS A 80 15.24 -8.80 5.62
N LEU A 81 15.02 -7.49 5.75
CA LEU A 81 13.79 -6.91 6.32
C LEU A 81 12.56 -7.21 5.45
N LEU A 82 12.71 -7.21 4.13
CA LEU A 82 11.62 -7.54 3.18
C LEU A 82 11.11 -8.97 3.32
N GLY A 83 11.87 -9.85 3.98
CA GLY A 83 11.41 -11.17 4.34
C GLY A 83 11.22 -12.09 3.13
N GLY A 84 12.16 -12.04 2.18
CA GLY A 84 12.13 -12.80 0.92
C GLY A 84 11.93 -14.33 1.08
N PRO A 85 11.94 -15.10 -0.02
CA PRO A 85 11.39 -16.47 -0.06
C PRO A 85 11.93 -17.47 0.97
N SER A 86 13.17 -17.28 1.43
CA SER A 86 13.82 -18.14 2.46
C SER A 86 13.40 -17.80 3.89
N SER A 87 12.69 -16.69 4.11
CA SER A 87 12.23 -16.25 5.41
C SER A 87 11.01 -17.06 5.89
N ARG A 88 10.60 -16.84 7.15
CA ARG A 88 9.39 -17.48 7.70
C ARG A 88 8.10 -16.74 7.36
N VAL A 89 8.19 -15.55 6.78
CA VAL A 89 7.05 -14.66 6.52
C VAL A 89 6.12 -15.25 5.45
N PRO A 90 6.60 -15.70 4.26
CA PRO A 90 5.74 -16.30 3.25
C PRO A 90 4.98 -17.53 3.78
N LYS A 91 5.64 -18.38 4.57
CA LYS A 91 5.01 -19.55 5.20
C LYS A 91 3.91 -19.15 6.19
N ALA A 92 4.08 -18.05 6.93
CA ALA A 92 3.06 -17.55 7.84
C ALA A 92 1.84 -17.01 7.07
N ARG A 93 2.07 -16.30 5.96
CA ARG A 93 1.01 -15.77 5.08
C ARG A 93 0.21 -16.89 4.41
N SER A 94 0.90 -17.87 3.83
CA SER A 94 0.27 -19.08 3.26
C SER A 94 -0.62 -19.83 4.27
N ARG A 95 -0.26 -19.76 5.57
CA ARG A 95 -1.09 -20.37 6.62
C ARG A 95 -2.43 -19.65 6.80
N VAL A 96 -2.53 -18.34 6.55
CA VAL A 96 -3.78 -17.58 6.57
C VAL A 96 -4.71 -18.11 5.48
N SER A 97 -4.23 -18.19 4.23
CA SER A 97 -4.98 -18.73 3.09
C SER A 97 -5.41 -20.18 3.31
N SER A 98 -4.54 -21.00 3.88
CA SER A 98 -4.88 -22.38 4.28
C SER A 98 -5.99 -22.45 5.33
N ILE A 99 -6.01 -21.55 6.31
CA ILE A 99 -7.08 -21.48 7.30
C ILE A 99 -8.39 -21.03 6.64
N ALA A 100 -8.35 -19.99 5.80
CA ALA A 100 -9.53 -19.51 5.10
C ALA A 100 -10.16 -20.61 4.24
N ALA A 101 -9.37 -21.26 3.38
CA ALA A 101 -9.83 -22.34 2.52
C ALA A 101 -10.42 -23.55 3.28
N THR A 102 -10.01 -23.79 4.53
CA THR A 102 -10.46 -24.96 5.31
C THR A 102 -11.54 -24.66 6.34
N LYS A 103 -11.78 -23.38 6.67
CA LYS A 103 -12.70 -22.97 7.74
C LYS A 103 -13.78 -22.00 7.31
N CYS A 104 -13.59 -21.29 6.21
CA CYS A 104 -14.42 -20.20 5.75
C CYS A 104 -15.22 -20.59 4.50
N SER A 105 -15.92 -21.73 4.57
CA SER A 105 -16.81 -22.18 3.51
C SER A 105 -18.20 -22.47 4.08
N PRO A 106 -19.24 -21.68 3.72
CA PRO A 106 -19.19 -20.51 2.82
C PRO A 106 -18.33 -19.36 3.39
N ASN A 107 -17.95 -18.41 2.53
CA ASN A 107 -17.25 -17.19 2.96
C ASN A 107 -18.05 -16.47 4.06
N PRO A 108 -17.37 -15.81 5.02
CA PRO A 108 -18.06 -15.06 6.05
C PRO A 108 -18.84 -13.89 5.44
N SER A 109 -19.93 -13.51 6.10
CA SER A 109 -20.80 -12.40 5.69
C SER A 109 -20.18 -11.02 5.99
N PHE A 110 -19.14 -10.97 6.81
CA PHE A 110 -18.37 -9.76 7.12
C PHE A 110 -16.93 -10.12 7.50
N GLY A 111 -16.03 -9.13 7.47
CA GLY A 111 -14.76 -9.17 8.19
C GLY A 111 -13.55 -9.76 7.47
N PHE A 112 -13.65 -10.20 6.21
CA PHE A 112 -12.59 -10.16 5.20
C PHE A 112 -13.11 -10.68 3.84
N SER A 113 -12.53 -10.17 2.75
CA SER A 113 -12.93 -10.44 1.36
C SER A 113 -11.97 -11.44 0.74
N THR A 114 -10.68 -11.28 1.05
CA THR A 114 -9.63 -12.21 0.66
C THR A 114 -8.73 -12.54 1.86
N ALA A 115 -8.27 -13.79 1.91
CA ALA A 115 -7.32 -14.21 2.94
C ALA A 115 -5.92 -13.61 2.74
N ASP A 116 -5.63 -13.16 1.52
CA ASP A 116 -4.37 -12.52 1.18
C ASP A 116 -4.22 -11.16 1.86
N ASN A 117 -5.27 -10.32 1.83
CA ASN A 117 -5.29 -9.01 2.49
C ASN A 117 -4.85 -9.10 3.95
N ILE A 118 -5.36 -10.09 4.70
CA ILE A 118 -5.00 -10.33 6.10
C ILE A 118 -3.49 -10.56 6.27
N GLY A 119 -2.91 -11.41 5.42
CA GLY A 119 -1.49 -11.77 5.50
C GLY A 119 -0.59 -10.63 5.01
N ARG A 120 -0.98 -9.96 3.93
CA ARG A 120 -0.29 -8.82 3.32
C ARG A 120 -0.20 -7.65 4.31
N ALA A 121 -1.35 -7.14 4.77
CA ALA A 121 -1.41 -5.99 5.66
C ALA A 121 -0.62 -6.23 6.96
N ALA A 122 -0.69 -7.45 7.50
CA ALA A 122 0.08 -7.80 8.69
C ALA A 122 1.60 -7.77 8.48
N ALA A 123 2.09 -8.16 7.30
CA ALA A 123 3.51 -8.09 6.98
C ALA A 123 3.96 -6.65 6.71
N GLU A 124 3.18 -5.90 5.94
CA GLU A 124 3.44 -4.48 5.61
C GLU A 124 3.53 -3.61 6.85
N GLN A 125 2.48 -3.59 7.67
CA GLN A 125 2.44 -2.70 8.83
C GLN A 125 3.50 -3.06 9.87
N SER A 126 3.88 -4.35 9.96
CA SER A 126 4.97 -4.80 10.83
C SER A 126 6.35 -4.42 10.32
N LEU A 127 6.59 -4.46 9.01
CA LEU A 127 7.81 -3.91 8.42
C LEU A 127 7.88 -2.38 8.61
N GLY A 128 6.75 -1.71 8.44
CA GLY A 128 6.59 -0.27 8.58
C GLY A 128 7.08 0.27 9.93
N LEU A 129 6.99 -0.52 11.02
CA LEU A 129 7.53 -0.12 12.33
C LEU A 129 9.04 0.14 12.32
N ALA A 130 9.81 -0.61 11.53
CA ALA A 130 11.24 -0.37 11.38
C ALA A 130 11.49 0.90 10.56
N GLN A 131 10.68 1.14 9.53
CA GLN A 131 10.77 2.35 8.71
C GLN A 131 10.36 3.60 9.50
N ASP A 132 9.35 3.50 10.38
CA ASP A 132 8.97 4.60 11.28
C ASP A 132 10.11 4.99 12.24
N LEU A 133 10.98 4.05 12.62
CA LEU A 133 12.12 4.30 13.51
C LEU A 133 13.38 4.82 12.79
N PHE A 134 13.60 4.40 11.54
CA PHE A 134 14.90 4.51 10.88
C PHE A 134 14.83 5.13 9.48
N GLY A 135 13.65 5.50 9.00
CA GLY A 135 13.40 5.92 7.63
C GLY A 135 13.41 4.76 6.62
N ASN A 136 13.37 5.10 5.34
CA ASN A 136 13.24 4.13 4.25
C ASN A 136 14.54 3.32 3.96
N ASN A 137 15.68 3.77 4.47
CA ASN A 137 17.00 3.12 4.34
C ASN A 137 17.44 2.52 5.69
N VAL A 138 16.65 1.58 6.22
CA VAL A 138 16.82 1.07 7.59
C VAL A 138 18.22 0.51 7.84
N GLY A 139 18.76 -0.28 6.90
CA GLY A 139 20.08 -0.88 7.00
C GLY A 139 21.20 0.15 7.10
N SER A 140 21.06 1.31 6.44
CA SER A 140 22.03 2.41 6.50
C SER A 140 21.93 3.19 7.82
N ALA A 141 20.72 3.35 8.36
CA ALA A 141 20.49 4.05 9.62
C ALA A 141 20.95 3.24 10.85
N VAL A 142 20.94 1.90 10.79
CA VAL A 142 21.37 1.06 11.91
C VAL A 142 22.89 0.94 11.98
N VAL A 143 23.42 1.31 13.14
CA VAL A 143 24.86 1.43 13.38
C VAL A 143 25.48 0.12 13.87
N PRO A 144 26.61 -0.32 13.29
CA PRO A 144 27.37 -1.47 13.79
C PRO A 144 27.94 -1.23 15.19
N LYS A 145 27.99 -2.27 16.02
CA LYS A 145 28.56 -2.19 17.38
C LYS A 145 30.04 -1.84 17.39
N ALA A 146 30.77 -2.22 16.35
CA ALA A 146 32.18 -1.87 16.16
C ALA A 146 32.36 -0.34 16.05
N ASN A 147 31.36 0.36 15.49
CA ASN A 147 31.37 1.81 15.37
C ASN A 147 30.84 2.48 16.64
N ASP A 148 29.67 2.02 17.13
CA ASP A 148 29.11 2.51 18.39
C ASP A 148 28.18 1.48 19.04
N SER A 149 28.69 0.82 20.09
CA SER A 149 27.95 -0.18 20.85
C SER A 149 26.77 0.39 21.67
N LYS A 150 26.82 1.65 22.09
CA LYS A 150 25.74 2.30 22.86
C LYS A 150 24.60 2.66 21.93
N LEU A 151 24.90 3.29 20.80
CA LEU A 151 23.93 3.63 19.76
C LEU A 151 23.25 2.37 19.21
N ALA A 152 24.01 1.35 18.82
CA ALA A 152 23.46 0.06 18.41
C ALA A 152 22.54 -0.55 19.49
N GLY A 153 22.95 -0.43 20.76
CA GLY A 153 22.17 -0.88 21.92
C GLY A 153 20.87 -0.11 22.15
N CYS A 154 20.85 1.20 21.85
CA CYS A 154 19.67 2.04 21.83
C CYS A 154 18.71 1.61 20.72
N GLN A 155 19.19 1.58 19.46
CA GLN A 155 18.38 1.30 18.27
C GLN A 155 17.63 -0.04 18.38
N ILE A 156 18.33 -1.09 18.80
CA ILE A 156 17.71 -2.41 19.01
C ILE A 156 16.69 -2.40 20.17
N ALA A 157 16.95 -1.63 21.23
CA ALA A 157 16.04 -1.55 22.36
C ALA A 157 14.77 -0.76 22.02
N ALA A 158 14.88 0.33 21.24
CA ALA A 158 13.77 1.09 20.70
C ALA A 158 12.91 0.20 19.80
N ALA A 159 13.51 -0.47 18.81
CA ALA A 159 12.80 -1.37 17.90
C ALA A 159 12.02 -2.48 18.63
N LYS A 160 12.61 -3.10 19.65
CA LYS A 160 11.91 -4.10 20.48
C LYS A 160 10.78 -3.49 21.31
N GLY A 161 10.94 -2.26 21.79
CA GLY A 161 9.93 -1.54 22.55
C GLY A 161 8.73 -1.16 21.68
N THR A 162 8.97 -0.61 20.49
CA THR A 162 7.93 -0.29 19.50
C THR A 162 7.16 -1.53 19.08
N ASN A 163 7.84 -2.64 18.73
CA ASN A 163 7.18 -3.92 18.41
C ASN A 163 6.32 -4.46 19.56
N LYS A 164 6.68 -4.15 20.82
CA LYS A 164 5.90 -4.55 21.99
C LYS A 164 4.62 -3.75 22.15
N ILE A 165 4.62 -2.45 21.85
CA ILE A 165 3.41 -1.62 21.86
C ILE A 165 2.45 -2.10 20.78
N PHE A 166 2.94 -2.28 19.56
CA PHE A 166 2.16 -2.81 18.45
C PHE A 166 1.54 -4.19 18.76
N ALA A 167 2.36 -5.12 19.27
CA ALA A 167 1.86 -6.44 19.67
C ALA A 167 0.82 -6.36 20.81
N LYS A 168 0.88 -5.34 21.65
CA LYS A 168 -0.12 -5.10 22.70
C LYS A 168 -1.44 -4.63 22.09
N GLN A 169 -1.42 -3.69 21.16
CA GLN A 169 -2.63 -3.22 20.45
C GLN A 169 -3.34 -4.37 19.74
N LEU A 170 -2.61 -5.17 18.95
CA LEU A 170 -3.17 -6.36 18.28
C LEU A 170 -3.73 -7.40 19.27
N GLN A 171 -3.11 -7.52 20.45
CA GLN A 171 -3.58 -8.42 21.50
C GLN A 171 -4.89 -7.92 22.13
N GLU A 172 -5.01 -6.64 22.45
CA GLU A 172 -6.26 -6.10 23.01
C GLU A 172 -7.41 -6.19 21.98
N PHE A 173 -7.14 -5.90 20.70
CA PHE A 173 -8.12 -6.17 19.62
C PHE A 173 -8.54 -7.64 19.59
N SER A 174 -7.57 -8.56 19.58
CA SER A 174 -7.86 -10.01 19.53
C SER A 174 -8.68 -10.49 20.72
N ASN A 175 -8.51 -9.87 21.89
CA ASN A 175 -9.31 -10.17 23.08
C ASN A 175 -10.75 -9.69 22.89
N CYS A 176 -10.95 -8.41 22.53
CA CYS A 176 -12.28 -7.87 22.24
C CYS A 176 -12.99 -8.68 21.15
N PHE A 177 -12.31 -8.92 20.02
CA PHE A 177 -12.87 -9.63 18.88
C PHE A 177 -13.29 -11.06 19.25
N LYS A 178 -12.43 -11.79 19.98
CA LYS A 178 -12.74 -13.13 20.46
C LYS A 178 -13.94 -13.15 21.40
N ASP A 179 -13.98 -12.25 22.37
CA ASP A 179 -15.03 -12.23 23.36
C ASP A 179 -16.35 -11.78 22.74
N GLY A 180 -16.31 -10.77 21.87
CA GLY A 180 -17.45 -10.29 21.10
C GLY A 180 -18.03 -11.33 20.14
N LEU A 181 -17.19 -12.14 19.49
CA LEU A 181 -17.64 -13.27 18.68
C LEU A 181 -18.28 -14.38 19.52
N LYS A 182 -17.79 -14.63 20.74
CA LYS A 182 -18.40 -15.60 21.66
C LYS A 182 -19.74 -15.15 22.22
N SER A 183 -19.88 -13.85 22.52
CA SER A 183 -21.13 -13.24 23.00
C SER A 183 -22.07 -12.83 21.87
N ASN A 184 -21.67 -13.02 20.61
CA ASN A 184 -22.39 -12.59 19.42
C ASN A 184 -22.65 -11.07 19.35
N THR A 185 -21.84 -10.27 20.03
CA THR A 185 -21.87 -8.79 19.95
C THR A 185 -21.04 -8.28 18.78
N VAL A 186 -20.04 -9.04 18.32
CA VAL A 186 -19.36 -8.82 17.04
C VAL A 186 -19.98 -9.73 16.00
N ASN A 187 -20.89 -9.18 15.19
CA ASN A 187 -21.67 -9.93 14.20
C ASN A 187 -21.82 -9.19 12.85
N ASN A 188 -21.12 -8.08 12.67
CA ASN A 188 -21.08 -7.27 11.45
C ASN A 188 -19.83 -6.37 11.47
N ALA A 189 -19.50 -5.72 10.35
CA ALA A 189 -18.34 -4.85 10.22
C ALA A 189 -18.33 -3.66 11.21
N ALA A 190 -19.48 -3.04 11.48
CA ALA A 190 -19.58 -1.94 12.44
C ALA A 190 -19.24 -2.38 13.87
N ALA A 191 -19.56 -3.62 14.25
CA ALA A 191 -19.17 -4.16 15.54
C ALA A 191 -17.66 -4.47 15.64
N VAL A 192 -16.99 -4.76 14.50
CA VAL A 192 -15.51 -4.86 14.47
C VAL A 192 -14.86 -3.51 14.75
N ASN A 193 -15.43 -2.42 14.22
CA ASN A 193 -14.99 -1.05 14.53
C ASN A 193 -15.06 -0.75 16.04
N GLY A 194 -16.04 -1.30 16.76
CA GLY A 194 -16.11 -1.16 18.23
C GLY A 194 -14.90 -1.77 18.97
N CYS A 195 -14.31 -2.84 18.43
CA CYS A 195 -13.06 -3.39 19.00
C CYS A 195 -11.83 -2.53 18.69
N LEU A 196 -11.83 -1.82 17.56
CA LEU A 196 -10.81 -0.79 17.30
C LEU A 196 -10.98 0.35 18.31
N ASP A 197 -12.20 0.83 18.54
CA ASP A 197 -12.48 1.90 19.51
C ASP A 197 -12.00 1.53 20.92
N GLU A 198 -12.14 0.26 21.34
CA GLU A 198 -11.60 -0.22 22.62
C GLU A 198 -10.07 -0.18 22.67
N VAL A 199 -9.39 -0.46 21.55
CA VAL A 199 -7.93 -0.34 21.44
C VAL A 199 -7.50 1.13 21.55
N ALA A 200 -8.15 2.04 20.84
CA ALA A 200 -7.85 3.48 20.92
C ALA A 200 -8.14 4.04 22.31
N GLY A 201 -9.25 3.63 22.93
CA GLY A 201 -9.62 4.08 24.27
C GLY A 201 -8.73 3.54 25.40
N ASP A 202 -7.99 2.45 25.15
CA ASP A 202 -7.13 1.74 26.12
C ASP A 202 -7.73 1.71 27.55
N PRO A 203 -8.96 1.21 27.75
CA PRO A 203 -9.68 1.35 29.02
C PRO A 203 -8.95 0.70 30.20
N GLN A 204 -8.05 -0.24 29.93
CA GLN A 204 -7.25 -0.95 30.93
C GLN A 204 -5.84 -0.32 31.12
N GLY A 205 -5.50 0.74 30.38
CA GLY A 205 -4.22 1.45 30.45
C GLY A 205 -3.01 0.60 30.07
N LYS A 206 -3.19 -0.50 29.32
CA LYS A 206 -2.12 -1.46 29.01
C LYS A 206 -1.23 -0.98 27.86
N ILE A 207 -1.81 -0.25 26.91
CA ILE A 207 -1.08 0.34 25.78
C ILE A 207 -0.28 1.53 26.30
N ALA A 208 -0.90 2.44 27.05
CA ALA A 208 -0.24 3.56 27.73
C ALA A 208 0.93 3.09 28.61
N LYS A 209 0.76 1.98 29.35
CA LYS A 209 1.84 1.37 30.14
C LYS A 209 3.00 0.88 29.28
N SER A 210 2.72 0.37 28.08
CA SER A 210 3.77 -0.08 27.14
C SER A 210 4.53 1.11 26.56
N ILE A 211 3.84 2.20 26.23
CA ILE A 211 4.42 3.48 25.78
C ILE A 211 5.33 4.07 26.87
N SER A 212 4.85 4.17 28.11
CA SER A 212 5.67 4.60 29.25
C SER A 212 6.91 3.70 29.46
N GLY A 213 6.77 2.40 29.19
CA GLY A 213 7.89 1.46 29.20
C GLY A 213 8.94 1.76 28.14
N LEU A 214 8.54 2.16 26.93
CA LEU A 214 9.44 2.61 25.87
C LEU A 214 10.13 3.92 26.26
N GLY A 215 9.41 4.91 26.79
CA GLY A 215 10.01 6.17 27.26
C GLY A 215 11.14 5.95 28.27
N LYS A 216 10.96 5.00 29.22
CA LYS A 216 12.03 4.60 30.16
C LYS A 216 13.22 3.92 29.48
N ILE A 217 12.99 3.20 28.38
CA ILE A 217 14.06 2.59 27.59
C ILE A 217 14.85 3.68 26.87
N LEU A 218 14.16 4.61 26.20
CA LEU A 218 14.76 5.72 25.46
C LEU A 218 15.59 6.59 26.40
N ALA A 219 15.00 7.07 27.50
CA ALA A 219 15.71 7.91 28.47
C ALA A 219 16.97 7.23 29.07
N ARG A 220 16.97 5.90 29.20
CA ARG A 220 18.11 5.16 29.79
C ARG A 220 19.19 4.81 28.77
N LYS A 221 18.82 4.55 27.51
CA LYS A 221 19.72 3.96 26.52
C LYS A 221 20.05 4.87 25.34
N CYS A 222 19.17 5.82 25.05
CA CYS A 222 19.18 6.63 23.84
C CYS A 222 19.50 8.11 24.10
N ASP A 223 19.58 8.52 25.37
CA ASP A 223 20.18 9.80 25.75
C ASP A 223 21.71 9.73 25.51
N LEU A 224 22.12 10.13 24.29
CA LEU A 224 23.48 10.05 23.79
C LEU A 224 23.96 11.47 23.42
N PRO A 225 24.54 12.22 24.37
CA PRO A 225 24.91 13.63 24.17
C PRO A 225 25.91 13.81 23.01
N GLY A 226 25.64 14.79 22.15
CA GLY A 226 26.52 15.15 21.03
C GLY A 226 26.40 14.28 19.79
N MET A 227 25.37 13.43 19.72
CA MET A 227 25.05 12.62 18.53
C MET A 227 23.80 13.16 17.82
N ALA A 228 23.71 12.92 16.51
CA ALA A 228 22.45 13.03 15.79
C ALA A 228 21.43 12.03 16.37
N ASP A 229 20.15 12.25 16.07
CA ASP A 229 19.08 11.43 16.64
C ASP A 229 19.35 9.93 16.41
N PRO A 230 19.35 9.09 17.48
CA PRO A 230 19.61 7.67 17.34
C PRO A 230 18.53 6.94 16.51
N LEU A 231 17.36 7.53 16.35
CA LEU A 231 16.18 7.02 15.66
C LEU A 231 15.76 8.02 14.56
N PRO A 232 16.50 8.08 13.43
CA PRO A 232 16.32 9.10 12.39
C PRO A 232 15.05 8.94 11.53
N GLY A 233 14.05 8.20 12.01
CA GLY A 233 12.77 8.04 11.35
C GLY A 233 11.79 9.18 11.65
N VAL A 234 10.51 8.92 11.45
CA VAL A 234 9.44 9.94 11.46
C VAL A 234 9.26 10.63 12.82
N CYS A 235 9.78 10.05 13.90
CA CYS A 235 9.70 10.58 15.25
C CYS A 235 11.00 11.23 15.75
N ALA A 236 12.01 11.43 14.90
CA ALA A 236 13.30 11.99 15.32
C ALA A 236 13.14 13.34 16.04
N ASP A 237 12.44 14.28 15.41
CA ASP A 237 12.26 15.64 15.94
C ASP A 237 11.10 15.78 16.95
N ALA A 238 10.49 14.67 17.36
CA ALA A 238 9.36 14.70 18.29
C ALA A 238 9.82 15.05 19.72
N GLY A 239 9.18 16.05 20.33
CA GLY A 239 9.45 16.44 21.73
C GLY A 239 9.22 15.31 22.75
N ASP A 240 8.33 14.37 22.45
CA ASP A 240 8.22 13.08 23.15
C ASP A 240 8.22 11.94 22.11
N GLN A 241 9.41 11.40 21.84
CA GLN A 241 9.59 10.29 20.90
C GLN A 241 8.79 9.04 21.27
N ALA A 242 8.59 8.75 22.56
CA ALA A 242 7.85 7.56 22.96
C ALA A 242 6.35 7.72 22.68
N ALA A 243 5.80 8.91 22.91
CA ALA A 243 4.41 9.24 22.55
C ALA A 243 4.22 9.19 21.03
N CYS A 244 5.12 9.81 20.25
CA CYS A 244 5.09 9.75 18.78
C CYS A 244 5.11 8.31 18.28
N LEU A 245 6.05 7.47 18.76
CA LEU A 245 6.11 6.06 18.38
C LEU A 245 4.86 5.28 18.83
N GLY A 246 4.22 5.68 19.93
CA GLY A 246 2.92 5.17 20.35
C GLY A 246 1.83 5.43 19.30
N GLN A 247 1.72 6.68 18.81
CA GLN A 247 0.80 7.06 17.74
C GLN A 247 1.10 6.29 16.45
N ARG A 248 2.38 6.22 16.03
CA ARG A 248 2.79 5.41 14.88
C ARG A 248 2.35 3.96 15.00
N THR A 249 2.56 3.33 16.16
CA THR A 249 2.09 1.94 16.36
C THR A 249 0.57 1.81 16.32
N ALA A 250 -0.18 2.80 16.82
CA ALA A 250 -1.64 2.82 16.76
C ALA A 250 -2.13 2.90 15.30
N CYS A 251 -1.54 3.80 14.52
CA CYS A 251 -1.76 3.91 13.09
C CYS A 251 -1.54 2.57 12.37
N ARG A 252 -0.36 1.97 12.53
CA ARG A 252 -0.02 0.66 11.93
C ARG A 252 -1.01 -0.42 12.35
N ALA A 253 -1.46 -0.40 13.61
CA ALA A 253 -2.40 -1.40 14.12
C ALA A 253 -3.79 -1.22 13.49
N CYS A 254 -4.24 0.03 13.33
CA CYS A 254 -5.47 0.35 12.63
C CYS A 254 -5.41 -0.14 11.18
N LEU A 255 -4.42 0.32 10.39
CA LEU A 255 -4.26 -0.06 8.98
C LEU A 255 -4.22 -1.56 8.78
N GLN A 256 -3.48 -2.28 9.63
CA GLN A 256 -3.44 -3.74 9.56
C GLN A 256 -4.83 -4.35 9.77
N LEU A 257 -5.55 -3.88 10.78
CA LEU A 257 -6.82 -4.46 11.19
C LEU A 257 -7.96 -4.05 10.25
N THR A 258 -7.94 -2.83 9.70
CA THR A 258 -8.92 -2.36 8.73
C THR A 258 -8.78 -3.13 7.42
N ASP A 259 -7.56 -3.30 6.90
CA ASP A 259 -7.31 -4.11 5.70
C ASP A 259 -7.64 -5.59 5.94
N ALA A 260 -7.24 -6.14 7.09
CA ALA A 260 -7.54 -7.52 7.43
C ALA A 260 -9.04 -7.79 7.63
N HIS A 261 -9.85 -6.74 7.86
CA HIS A 261 -11.27 -6.86 8.13
C HIS A 261 -12.20 -6.15 7.13
N ASP A 262 -11.67 -5.69 5.99
CA ASP A 262 -12.34 -4.86 4.99
C ASP A 262 -13.11 -3.67 5.58
N LEU A 263 -12.50 -2.94 6.49
CA LEU A 263 -13.11 -1.77 7.13
C LEU A 263 -12.74 -0.49 6.36
N SER A 264 -13.02 -0.47 5.05
CA SER A 264 -12.57 0.58 4.11
C SER A 264 -13.03 2.01 4.44
N MET A 265 -14.07 2.17 5.26
CA MET A 265 -14.59 3.48 5.69
C MET A 265 -13.97 3.98 7.00
N ARG A 266 -13.05 3.23 7.61
CA ARG A 266 -12.42 3.64 8.87
C ARG A 266 -11.23 4.55 8.58
N ASP A 267 -11.33 5.78 9.02
CA ASP A 267 -10.21 6.71 9.02
C ASP A 267 -9.23 6.36 10.16
N CYS A 268 -8.06 5.84 9.79
CA CYS A 268 -7.01 5.48 10.73
C CYS A 268 -6.21 6.69 11.24
N ASP A 269 -6.37 7.85 10.61
CA ASP A 269 -5.79 9.12 11.03
C ASP A 269 -6.54 9.65 12.25
N LEU A 270 -7.86 9.78 12.15
CA LEU A 270 -8.69 10.07 13.33
C LEU A 270 -8.57 9.02 14.44
N PHE A 271 -8.13 7.80 14.13
CA PHE A 271 -7.96 6.74 15.10
C PHE A 271 -6.69 6.88 15.96
N ASP A 272 -5.59 7.39 15.41
CA ASP A 272 -4.29 7.31 16.09
C ASP A 272 -4.14 8.36 17.20
N ASP A 273 -4.67 9.57 16.99
CA ASP A 273 -4.59 10.70 17.91
C ASP A 273 -5.87 11.56 18.01
N GLY A 274 -6.89 11.25 17.21
CA GLY A 274 -8.16 12.00 17.19
C GLY A 274 -8.17 13.22 16.27
N ALA A 275 -7.13 13.42 15.46
CA ALA A 275 -7.02 14.50 14.49
C ALA A 275 -6.92 13.97 13.05
N ALA A 276 -7.58 14.66 12.11
CA ALA A 276 -7.40 14.42 10.68
C ALA A 276 -6.21 15.26 10.17
N ASN A 277 -4.99 14.88 10.57
CA ASN A 277 -3.74 15.62 10.29
C ASN A 277 -2.79 14.88 9.31
N GLN A 278 -3.25 13.76 8.76
CA GLN A 278 -2.55 12.85 7.86
C GLN A 278 -1.30 12.19 8.47
N SER A 279 -1.21 12.08 9.80
CA SER A 279 -0.20 11.25 10.48
C SER A 279 -0.33 9.78 10.10
N CYS A 280 -1.53 9.27 9.81
CA CYS A 280 -1.78 7.88 9.49
C CYS A 280 -2.35 7.65 8.09
N ILE A 281 -1.61 8.09 7.06
CA ILE A 281 -1.95 7.82 5.66
C ILE A 281 -1.06 6.75 5.03
N GLU A 282 -1.63 6.06 4.05
CA GLU A 282 -0.90 5.20 3.12
C GLU A 282 -1.04 5.76 1.71
N CYS A 283 0.08 5.94 1.02
CA CYS A 283 0.09 6.48 -0.32
C CYS A 283 0.34 5.33 -1.28
N ASN A 284 -0.58 5.10 -2.22
CA ASN A 284 -0.55 3.90 -3.07
C ASN A 284 -0.45 2.59 -2.27
N GLY A 285 -1.20 2.51 -1.15
CA GLY A 285 -1.29 1.32 -0.30
C GLY A 285 -0.07 1.05 0.60
N ALA A 286 0.85 2.01 0.76
CA ALA A 286 1.93 1.89 1.75
C ALA A 286 2.38 3.25 2.32
N ALA A 287 2.40 3.38 3.65
CA ALA A 287 2.83 4.63 4.29
C ALA A 287 4.29 5.03 3.98
N SER A 288 5.18 4.08 3.70
CA SER A 288 6.59 4.37 3.36
C SER A 288 6.79 4.94 1.96
N LEU A 289 5.74 4.97 1.14
CA LEU A 289 5.73 5.68 -0.14
C LEU A 289 5.35 7.15 0.00
N CYS A 290 4.68 7.54 1.09
CA CYS A 290 4.14 8.89 1.25
C CYS A 290 5.20 9.97 1.19
N ASP A 291 6.34 9.76 1.86
CA ASP A 291 7.40 10.75 1.93
C ASP A 291 8.44 10.61 0.79
N ARG A 292 8.17 9.74 -0.20
CA ARG A 292 8.99 9.62 -1.40
C ARG A 292 8.49 10.58 -2.46
N ARG A 293 9.43 11.24 -3.15
CA ARG A 293 9.10 12.01 -4.35
C ARG A 293 8.54 11.09 -5.44
N PHE A 294 7.72 11.63 -6.33
CA PHE A 294 7.17 10.88 -7.46
C PHE A 294 8.26 10.17 -8.30
N ASP A 295 9.43 10.81 -8.47
CA ASP A 295 10.62 10.24 -9.15
C ASP A 295 11.38 9.18 -8.33
N GLU A 296 11.00 8.94 -7.08
CA GLU A 296 11.60 7.95 -6.18
C GLU A 296 10.70 6.72 -5.95
N VAL A 297 9.60 6.63 -6.70
CA VAL A 297 8.62 5.54 -6.64
C VAL A 297 8.61 4.76 -7.96
N VAL A 298 8.47 3.44 -7.85
CA VAL A 298 8.22 2.53 -8.97
C VAL A 298 6.73 2.22 -9.05
N PHE A 299 6.13 2.43 -10.21
CA PHE A 299 4.73 2.20 -10.49
C PHE A 299 4.57 0.99 -11.41
N PRO A 300 3.71 0.02 -11.06
CA PRO A 300 3.28 -0.99 -12.02
C PRO A 300 2.44 -0.27 -13.08
N THR A 301 2.85 -0.43 -14.34
CA THR A 301 2.32 0.31 -15.49
C THR A 301 1.67 -0.65 -16.48
N SER A 302 0.44 -0.36 -16.87
CA SER A 302 -0.29 -1.17 -17.86
C SER A 302 -0.11 -0.56 -19.26
N HIS A 303 0.43 -1.34 -20.19
CA HIS A 303 0.56 -0.96 -21.59
C HIS A 303 -0.80 -1.05 -22.29
N ASN A 304 -1.15 0.00 -23.06
CA ASN A 304 -2.43 0.12 -23.76
C ASN A 304 -3.61 -0.29 -22.88
N ALA A 305 -3.70 0.34 -21.72
CA ALA A 305 -4.53 -0.10 -20.60
C ALA A 305 -6.03 -0.16 -20.94
N MET A 306 -6.48 0.61 -21.93
CA MET A 306 -7.86 0.57 -22.43
C MET A 306 -8.17 -0.71 -23.23
N SER A 307 -7.18 -1.32 -23.86
CA SER A 307 -7.32 -2.40 -24.83
C SER A 307 -7.49 -3.74 -24.10
N ASN A 308 -8.74 -4.12 -23.84
CA ASN A 308 -9.04 -5.22 -22.92
C ASN A 308 -10.12 -6.21 -23.39
N ASN A 309 -9.95 -7.48 -23.01
CA ASN A 309 -10.86 -8.58 -23.35
C ASN A 309 -12.24 -8.44 -22.67
N THR A 310 -12.32 -7.92 -21.44
CA THR A 310 -13.57 -7.75 -20.70
C THR A 310 -14.58 -6.86 -21.44
N GLU A 311 -14.10 -5.84 -22.14
CA GLU A 311 -14.91 -4.94 -22.97
C GLU A 311 -15.03 -5.41 -24.43
N GLY A 312 -14.50 -6.59 -24.76
CA GLY A 312 -14.67 -7.24 -26.06
C GLY A 312 -13.75 -6.71 -27.17
N TRP A 313 -12.62 -6.10 -26.81
CA TRP A 313 -11.64 -5.61 -27.78
C TRP A 313 -10.96 -6.77 -28.52
N LEU A 314 -10.65 -6.56 -29.80
CA LEU A 314 -9.96 -7.54 -30.63
C LEU A 314 -8.44 -7.39 -30.47
N ALA A 315 -7.74 -8.51 -30.27
CA ALA A 315 -6.30 -8.55 -30.00
C ALA A 315 -5.86 -7.61 -28.85
N PRO A 316 -6.47 -7.73 -27.66
CA PRO A 316 -6.25 -6.80 -26.57
C PRO A 316 -4.85 -6.94 -25.96
N ASN A 317 -4.42 -5.89 -25.27
CA ASN A 317 -3.19 -5.90 -24.47
C ASN A 317 -3.43 -6.39 -23.04
N ASN A 318 -4.69 -6.41 -22.58
CA ASN A 318 -5.07 -6.75 -21.21
C ASN A 318 -6.32 -7.64 -21.15
N GLU A 319 -6.53 -8.35 -20.04
CA GLU A 319 -7.77 -9.10 -19.81
C GLU A 319 -8.89 -8.22 -19.24
N THR A 320 -8.54 -7.27 -18.38
CA THR A 320 -9.46 -6.58 -17.47
C THR A 320 -9.60 -5.09 -17.82
N THR A 321 -10.70 -4.47 -17.38
CA THR A 321 -10.94 -3.03 -17.59
C THR A 321 -9.90 -2.18 -16.87
N THR A 322 -9.69 -0.94 -17.32
CA THR A 322 -8.76 0.00 -16.69
C THR A 322 -9.01 0.19 -15.20
N VAL A 323 -10.27 0.34 -14.77
CA VAL A 323 -10.63 0.43 -13.33
C VAL A 323 -10.27 -0.84 -12.57
N THR A 324 -10.45 -2.02 -13.19
CA THR A 324 -10.06 -3.30 -12.56
C THR A 324 -8.55 -3.38 -12.41
N GLN A 325 -7.79 -2.95 -13.41
CA GLN A 325 -6.32 -2.88 -13.35
C GLN A 325 -5.86 -1.98 -12.19
N LEU A 326 -6.47 -0.80 -12.03
CA LEU A 326 -6.19 0.08 -10.87
C LEU A 326 -6.54 -0.60 -9.54
N GLY A 327 -7.66 -1.32 -9.48
CA GLY A 327 -8.05 -2.12 -8.32
C GLY A 327 -7.07 -3.26 -7.98
N SER A 328 -6.39 -3.81 -8.99
CA SER A 328 -5.34 -4.83 -8.83
C SER A 328 -4.00 -4.25 -8.35
N GLY A 329 -3.81 -2.93 -8.42
CA GLY A 329 -2.62 -2.23 -7.95
C GLY A 329 -1.87 -1.43 -9.02
N ILE A 330 -2.35 -1.40 -10.29
CA ILE A 330 -1.78 -0.53 -11.32
C ILE A 330 -1.89 0.94 -10.88
N ARG A 331 -0.84 1.72 -11.09
CA ARG A 331 -0.79 3.16 -10.72
C ARG A 331 -0.27 4.06 -11.85
N SER A 332 0.01 3.47 -13.01
CA SER A 332 0.34 4.18 -14.23
C SER A 332 -0.33 3.48 -15.42
N LEU A 333 -0.93 4.27 -16.31
CA LEU A 333 -1.68 3.77 -17.46
C LEU A 333 -1.07 4.37 -18.74
N MET A 334 -0.74 3.52 -19.71
CA MET A 334 -0.47 4.00 -21.07
C MET A 334 -1.77 4.00 -21.87
N LEU A 335 -2.13 5.16 -22.41
CA LEU A 335 -3.40 5.37 -23.10
C LEU A 335 -3.18 5.95 -24.51
N ASP A 336 -3.89 5.41 -25.49
CA ASP A 336 -3.88 5.88 -26.88
C ASP A 336 -5.15 6.69 -27.13
N ALA A 337 -5.01 7.93 -27.58
CA ALA A 337 -6.12 8.80 -27.93
C ALA A 337 -6.14 9.07 -29.44
N TRP A 338 -7.28 8.81 -30.08
CA TRP A 338 -7.47 8.95 -31.53
C TRP A 338 -8.75 9.70 -31.87
N TYR A 339 -8.77 10.38 -33.01
CA TYR A 339 -10.04 10.76 -33.64
C TYR A 339 -10.62 9.57 -34.40
N TRP A 340 -11.87 9.22 -34.10
CA TRP A 340 -12.61 8.21 -34.86
C TRP A 340 -14.07 8.60 -35.00
N GLY A 341 -14.61 8.54 -36.22
CA GLY A 341 -15.98 8.96 -36.48
C GLY A 341 -16.28 10.45 -36.22
N GLY A 342 -15.24 11.27 -35.99
CA GLY A 342 -15.37 12.69 -35.63
C GLY A 342 -15.24 12.97 -34.13
N ASP A 343 -15.14 11.93 -33.30
CA ASP A 343 -15.05 12.04 -31.84
C ASP A 343 -13.66 11.61 -31.34
N ALA A 344 -13.24 12.13 -30.18
CA ALA A 344 -12.03 11.66 -29.49
C ALA A 344 -12.34 10.37 -28.72
N VAL A 345 -11.55 9.32 -28.98
CA VAL A 345 -11.74 7.99 -28.39
C VAL A 345 -10.41 7.43 -27.89
N LEU A 346 -10.49 6.63 -26.84
CA LEU A 346 -9.47 5.64 -26.49
C LEU A 346 -9.54 4.49 -27.50
N CYS A 347 -8.40 4.19 -28.14
CA CYS A 347 -8.32 3.17 -29.17
C CYS A 347 -6.88 2.73 -29.42
N HIS A 348 -6.62 1.42 -29.41
CA HIS A 348 -5.35 0.86 -29.83
C HIS A 348 -5.46 0.38 -31.29
N GLY A 349 -4.68 0.99 -32.18
CA GLY A 349 -4.54 0.53 -33.57
C GLY A 349 -5.02 1.48 -34.68
N GLY A 350 -5.76 2.56 -34.37
CA GLY A 350 -6.15 3.66 -35.27
C GLY A 350 -5.96 3.47 -36.79
N GLU A 351 -5.18 4.35 -37.43
CA GLU A 351 -4.74 4.20 -38.84
C GLU A 351 -3.43 3.40 -38.98
N ILE A 352 -2.83 2.93 -37.87
CA ILE A 352 -1.50 2.30 -37.84
C ILE A 352 -1.52 0.93 -38.54
N VAL A 353 -2.63 0.20 -38.46
CA VAL A 353 -2.80 -1.10 -39.15
C VAL A 353 -3.91 -1.01 -40.20
N PRO A 354 -3.58 -1.01 -41.51
CA PRO A 354 -4.58 -0.92 -42.57
C PRO A 354 -5.67 -2.00 -42.45
N GLY A 355 -6.92 -1.57 -42.24
CA GLY A 355 -8.08 -2.46 -42.11
C GLY A 355 -8.41 -2.93 -40.69
N LEU A 356 -7.74 -2.41 -39.65
CA LEU A 356 -8.05 -2.63 -38.23
C LEU A 356 -8.25 -1.28 -37.51
N GLY A 357 -9.29 -0.55 -37.93
CA GLY A 357 -9.68 0.71 -37.29
C GLY A 357 -10.29 0.51 -35.90
N CYS A 358 -10.55 1.62 -35.20
CA CYS A 358 -11.11 1.62 -33.85
C CYS A 358 -12.50 0.97 -33.75
N ASP A 359 -13.26 0.95 -34.85
CA ASP A 359 -14.53 0.22 -34.97
C ASP A 359 -14.38 -1.30 -35.00
N ILE A 360 -13.18 -1.80 -35.32
CA ILE A 360 -12.85 -3.22 -35.42
C ILE A 360 -12.05 -3.69 -34.21
N THR A 361 -11.04 -2.92 -33.77
CA THR A 361 -10.19 -3.27 -32.64
C THR A 361 -10.86 -3.06 -31.29
N GLY A 362 -11.80 -2.11 -31.23
CA GLY A 362 -12.46 -1.68 -30.01
C GLY A 362 -12.14 -0.21 -29.73
N GLN A 363 -13.11 0.47 -29.13
CA GLN A 363 -12.98 1.88 -28.77
C GLN A 363 -13.84 2.22 -27.57
N LYS A 364 -13.43 3.25 -26.84
CA LYS A 364 -14.20 3.88 -25.77
C LYS A 364 -14.13 5.40 -25.96
N PRO A 365 -15.23 6.16 -25.89
CA PRO A 365 -15.14 7.63 -25.86
C PRO A 365 -14.16 8.10 -24.79
N LEU A 366 -13.30 9.08 -25.12
CA LEU A 366 -12.23 9.52 -24.21
C LEU A 366 -12.82 10.05 -22.90
N ASP A 367 -13.82 10.92 -22.98
CA ASP A 367 -14.56 11.47 -21.83
C ASP A 367 -15.06 10.38 -20.86
N THR A 368 -15.57 9.28 -21.40
CA THR A 368 -16.12 8.16 -20.65
C THR A 368 -15.01 7.42 -19.92
N GLY A 369 -13.88 7.14 -20.60
CA GLY A 369 -12.70 6.56 -19.97
C GLY A 369 -12.13 7.44 -18.85
N LEU A 370 -12.04 8.76 -19.07
CA LEU A 370 -11.56 9.71 -18.05
C LEU A 370 -12.55 9.86 -16.87
N SER A 371 -13.86 9.73 -17.12
CA SER A 371 -14.89 9.75 -16.06
C SER A 371 -14.79 8.55 -15.12
N GLU A 372 -14.41 7.39 -15.65
CA GLU A 372 -14.10 6.20 -14.84
C GLU A 372 -12.91 6.45 -13.91
N LEU A 373 -11.88 7.15 -14.39
CA LEU A 373 -10.70 7.52 -13.59
C LEU A 373 -11.03 8.57 -12.52
N THR A 374 -11.90 9.54 -12.84
CA THR A 374 -12.40 10.53 -11.87
C THR A 374 -13.12 9.82 -10.74
N THR A 375 -14.06 8.93 -11.08
CA THR A 375 -14.79 8.11 -10.10
C THR A 375 -13.85 7.27 -9.25
N TYR A 376 -12.78 6.73 -9.84
CA TYR A 376 -11.78 5.98 -9.09
C TYR A 376 -11.06 6.87 -8.08
N LEU A 377 -10.50 8.01 -8.51
CA LEU A 377 -9.76 8.92 -7.62
C LEU A 377 -10.63 9.51 -6.50
N ASP A 378 -11.89 9.81 -6.77
CA ASP A 378 -12.86 10.30 -5.78
C ASP A 378 -13.13 9.26 -4.68
N ASN A 379 -13.16 7.97 -5.05
CA ASN A 379 -13.41 6.88 -4.11
C ASN A 379 -12.13 6.35 -3.44
N HIS A 380 -10.96 6.78 -3.89
CA HIS A 380 -9.67 6.33 -3.36
C HIS A 380 -8.75 7.55 -3.12
N PRO A 381 -8.99 8.33 -2.05
CA PRO A 381 -8.36 9.65 -1.84
C PRO A 381 -6.85 9.61 -1.60
N HIS A 382 -6.27 8.44 -1.32
CA HIS A 382 -4.83 8.28 -1.08
C HIS A 382 -4.09 7.61 -2.24
N GLU A 383 -4.73 7.53 -3.40
CA GLU A 383 -4.12 7.00 -4.61
C GLU A 383 -3.62 8.14 -5.49
N VAL A 384 -2.38 8.02 -5.93
CA VAL A 384 -1.71 8.86 -6.93
C VAL A 384 -1.54 8.05 -8.20
N LEU A 385 -2.03 8.60 -9.30
CA LEU A 385 -2.02 7.98 -10.63
C LEU A 385 -1.14 8.76 -11.59
N SER A 386 -0.72 8.09 -12.65
CA SER A 386 -0.18 8.73 -13.84
C SER A 386 -0.78 8.16 -15.11
N ILE A 387 -0.84 8.99 -16.14
CA ILE A 387 -1.24 8.59 -17.49
C ILE A 387 -0.12 9.01 -18.44
N ILE A 388 0.26 8.13 -19.35
CA ILE A 388 1.18 8.42 -20.45
C ILE A 388 0.39 8.25 -21.75
N PHE A 389 0.07 9.35 -22.41
CA PHE A 389 -0.68 9.34 -23.66
C PHE A 389 0.23 9.14 -24.87
N GLU A 390 -0.15 8.21 -25.75
CA GLU A 390 0.13 8.27 -27.18
C GLU A 390 -1.04 9.03 -27.84
N SER A 391 -0.82 10.28 -28.25
CA SER A 391 -1.92 11.19 -28.63
C SER A 391 -1.94 11.53 -30.11
N TYR A 392 -3.10 11.31 -30.73
CA TYR A 392 -3.43 11.68 -32.11
C TYR A 392 -4.62 12.63 -32.19
N ILE A 393 -4.96 13.27 -31.07
CA ILE A 393 -5.98 14.32 -31.00
C ILE A 393 -5.36 15.68 -30.65
N SER A 394 -6.10 16.76 -30.88
CA SER A 394 -5.64 18.09 -30.50
C SER A 394 -5.62 18.28 -28.98
N GLU A 395 -4.68 19.07 -28.47
CA GLU A 395 -4.61 19.43 -27.04
C GLU A 395 -5.89 20.16 -26.57
N ALA A 396 -6.58 20.87 -27.47
CA ALA A 396 -7.85 21.54 -27.16
C ALA A 396 -8.97 20.54 -26.85
N ASP A 397 -9.08 19.45 -27.62
CA ASP A 397 -10.08 18.41 -27.37
C ASP A 397 -9.70 17.53 -26.17
N MET A 398 -8.39 17.27 -25.98
CA MET A 398 -7.88 16.65 -24.76
C MET A 398 -8.31 17.43 -23.51
N LEU A 399 -8.12 18.76 -23.50
CA LEU A 399 -8.58 19.62 -22.41
C LEU A 399 -10.11 19.59 -22.24
N ALA A 400 -10.86 19.56 -23.34
CA ALA A 400 -12.32 19.49 -23.31
C ALA A 400 -12.80 18.21 -22.62
N ASP A 401 -12.21 17.06 -22.94
CA ASP A 401 -12.56 15.76 -22.35
C ASP A 401 -12.10 15.62 -20.89
N PHE A 402 -10.93 16.17 -20.53
CA PHE A 402 -10.50 16.27 -19.14
C PHE A 402 -11.44 17.16 -18.31
N THR A 403 -11.96 18.23 -18.91
CA THR A 403 -12.91 19.14 -18.24
C THR A 403 -14.30 18.50 -18.11
N SER A 404 -14.80 17.87 -19.16
CA SER A 404 -16.14 17.26 -19.18
C SER A 404 -16.25 16.06 -18.25
N SER A 405 -15.19 15.25 -18.16
CA SER A 405 -15.09 14.10 -17.26
C SER A 405 -14.92 14.48 -15.78
N GLY A 406 -14.51 15.72 -15.51
CA GLY A 406 -14.16 16.19 -14.17
C GLY A 406 -12.73 15.84 -13.74
N LEU A 407 -11.98 15.07 -14.53
CA LEU A 407 -10.65 14.59 -14.18
C LEU A 407 -9.63 15.74 -14.02
N ILE A 408 -9.89 16.88 -14.68
CA ILE A 408 -9.09 18.10 -14.54
C ILE A 408 -8.99 18.60 -13.09
N ALA A 409 -9.91 18.21 -12.20
CA ALA A 409 -9.83 18.60 -10.79
C ALA A 409 -8.63 17.97 -10.06
N HIS A 410 -8.11 16.85 -10.57
CA HIS A 410 -7.07 16.05 -9.94
C HIS A 410 -5.68 16.23 -10.55
N VAL A 411 -5.52 17.02 -11.63
CA VAL A 411 -4.24 17.11 -12.34
C VAL A 411 -3.19 17.90 -11.55
N TYR A 412 -1.95 17.41 -11.58
CA TYR A 412 -0.77 18.12 -11.08
C TYR A 412 -0.05 18.80 -12.23
N ALA A 413 0.28 20.08 -12.07
CA ALA A 413 1.15 20.83 -12.98
C ALA A 413 2.57 20.87 -12.41
N HIS A 414 3.54 20.31 -13.14
CA HIS A 414 4.93 20.26 -12.73
C HIS A 414 5.75 21.33 -13.47
N ASN A 415 6.42 22.20 -12.72
CA ASN A 415 7.36 23.14 -13.31
C ASN A 415 8.70 22.46 -13.58
N SER A 416 9.14 22.49 -14.85
CA SER A 416 10.44 21.95 -15.23
C SER A 416 11.57 22.59 -14.42
N GLY A 417 12.39 21.75 -13.78
CA GLY A 417 13.54 22.17 -12.95
C GLY A 417 13.27 22.14 -11.44
N ASP A 418 12.00 22.10 -11.01
CA ASP A 418 11.67 21.86 -9.62
C ASP A 418 11.81 20.36 -9.29
N PRO A 419 12.14 19.99 -8.03
CA PRO A 419 12.01 18.60 -7.59
C PRO A 419 10.56 18.12 -7.72
N TRP A 420 10.36 16.84 -8.05
CA TRP A 420 9.02 16.25 -8.01
C TRP A 420 8.45 16.28 -6.59
N PRO A 421 7.13 16.49 -6.41
CA PRO A 421 6.51 16.44 -5.09
C PRO A 421 6.51 15.01 -4.54
N THR A 422 6.44 14.90 -3.23
CA THR A 422 6.14 13.64 -2.55
C THR A 422 4.72 13.16 -2.85
N LEU A 423 4.48 11.85 -2.75
CA LEU A 423 3.11 11.33 -2.90
C LEU A 423 2.16 11.94 -1.87
N ARG A 424 2.65 12.20 -0.65
CA ARG A 424 1.91 12.93 0.38
C ARG A 424 1.50 14.31 -0.09
N GLU A 425 2.42 15.11 -0.63
CA GLU A 425 2.10 16.46 -1.11
C GLU A 425 1.05 16.44 -2.22
N LEU A 426 1.15 15.48 -3.17
CA LEU A 426 0.15 15.28 -4.22
C LEU A 426 -1.23 14.95 -3.62
N ILE A 427 -1.27 14.08 -2.61
CA ILE A 427 -2.52 13.70 -1.91
C ILE A 427 -3.10 14.84 -1.10
N THR A 428 -2.27 15.54 -0.32
CA THR A 428 -2.70 16.67 0.52
C THR A 428 -3.27 17.82 -0.33
N ALA A 429 -2.71 18.05 -1.52
CA ALA A 429 -3.18 19.06 -2.46
C ALA A 429 -4.38 18.61 -3.32
N ASP A 430 -4.75 17.32 -3.26
CA ASP A 430 -5.71 16.66 -4.16
C ASP A 430 -5.37 16.81 -5.65
N THR A 431 -4.08 17.01 -5.98
CA THR A 431 -3.56 17.02 -7.35
C THR A 431 -2.88 15.68 -7.64
N ARG A 432 -3.66 14.60 -7.59
CA ARG A 432 -3.16 13.22 -7.53
C ARG A 432 -2.97 12.55 -8.90
N LEU A 433 -3.08 13.29 -9.99
CA LEU A 433 -2.91 12.78 -11.36
C LEU A 433 -1.79 13.51 -12.09
N VAL A 434 -0.73 12.77 -12.46
CA VAL A 434 0.35 13.28 -13.33
C VAL A 434 0.09 12.83 -14.77
N VAL A 435 -0.09 13.77 -15.70
CA VAL A 435 -0.41 13.45 -17.10
C VAL A 435 0.77 13.74 -18.01
N PHE A 436 1.20 12.75 -18.76
CA PHE A 436 2.22 12.84 -19.78
C PHE A 436 1.62 12.60 -21.17
N THR A 437 2.27 13.15 -22.21
CA THR A 437 1.93 12.89 -23.62
C THR A 437 3.18 12.83 -24.48
N ASP A 438 3.13 12.09 -25.58
CA ASP A 438 4.17 12.08 -26.60
C ASP A 438 4.04 13.20 -27.65
N ASP A 439 3.00 14.04 -27.59
CA ASP A 439 2.86 15.21 -28.44
C ASP A 439 3.80 16.34 -28.00
N SER A 440 4.81 16.63 -28.84
CA SER A 440 5.77 17.72 -28.60
C SER A 440 5.16 19.13 -28.66
N ASN A 441 3.92 19.27 -29.12
CA ASN A 441 3.20 20.55 -29.14
C ASN A 441 2.43 20.82 -27.84
N ALA A 442 2.47 19.90 -26.87
CA ALA A 442 1.82 20.09 -25.58
C ALA A 442 2.30 21.39 -24.92
N SER A 443 1.34 22.21 -24.49
CA SER A 443 1.56 23.57 -24.02
C SER A 443 0.84 23.91 -22.71
N LEU A 444 -0.10 23.06 -22.29
CA LEU A 444 -0.74 23.17 -20.98
C LEU A 444 0.25 22.78 -19.89
N ASP A 445 0.22 23.51 -18.77
CA ASP A 445 1.14 23.34 -17.64
C ASP A 445 1.07 21.96 -16.95
N TRP A 446 -0.07 21.29 -17.05
CA TRP A 446 -0.31 19.94 -16.52
C TRP A 446 -0.15 18.81 -17.55
N HIS A 447 -0.03 19.13 -18.84
CA HIS A 447 0.05 18.16 -19.93
C HIS A 447 1.50 18.02 -20.40
N HIS A 448 2.25 17.19 -19.68
CA HIS A 448 3.71 17.19 -19.79
C HIS A 448 4.18 16.43 -21.03
N TYR A 449 4.98 17.07 -21.89
CA TYR A 449 5.67 16.36 -22.96
C TYR A 449 6.68 15.36 -22.38
N VAL A 450 6.36 14.07 -22.48
CA VAL A 450 6.99 12.98 -21.71
C VAL A 450 8.51 12.95 -21.87
N TRP A 451 9.05 13.26 -23.06
CA TRP A 451 10.49 13.18 -23.33
C TRP A 451 11.32 14.33 -22.71
N GLN A 452 10.68 15.31 -22.08
CA GLN A 452 11.35 16.30 -21.20
C GLN A 452 11.45 15.83 -19.74
N HIS A 453 10.70 14.79 -19.35
CA HIS A 453 10.59 14.34 -17.97
C HIS A 453 11.05 12.91 -17.76
N ALA A 454 10.96 12.08 -18.80
CA ALA A 454 11.28 10.68 -18.79
C ALA A 454 12.15 10.27 -19.98
N TRP A 455 12.75 9.10 -19.86
CA TRP A 455 13.32 8.34 -20.97
C TRP A 455 12.85 6.89 -20.88
N GLU A 456 12.98 6.14 -21.97
CA GLU A 456 12.50 4.76 -22.01
C GLU A 456 13.52 3.77 -22.57
N THR A 457 13.34 2.49 -22.24
CA THR A 457 13.93 1.40 -23.03
C THR A 457 13.15 1.19 -24.32
N HIS A 458 13.73 0.51 -25.31
CA HIS A 458 13.01 0.07 -26.51
C HIS A 458 11.75 -0.75 -26.15
N TYR A 459 10.74 -0.76 -27.03
CA TYR A 459 9.44 -1.43 -26.80
C TYR A 459 9.12 -2.56 -27.78
N SER A 460 9.70 -2.56 -28.98
CA SER A 460 9.36 -3.56 -30.03
C SER A 460 10.14 -4.88 -29.89
N PHE A 461 9.84 -5.67 -28.87
CA PHE A 461 10.45 -6.98 -28.67
C PHE A 461 9.53 -8.11 -29.16
N THR A 462 10.09 -9.13 -29.79
CA THR A 462 9.33 -10.28 -30.32
C THR A 462 9.68 -11.60 -29.64
N THR A 463 10.85 -11.67 -28.99
CA THR A 463 11.28 -12.84 -28.21
C THR A 463 11.89 -12.41 -26.86
N PRO A 464 11.86 -13.27 -25.83
CA PRO A 464 12.45 -12.96 -24.53
C PRO A 464 13.93 -12.54 -24.60
N GLU A 465 14.70 -13.15 -25.51
CA GLU A 465 16.14 -12.87 -25.68
C GLU A 465 16.42 -11.51 -26.31
N SER A 466 15.43 -10.91 -26.97
CA SER A 466 15.56 -9.59 -27.59
C SER A 466 15.42 -8.42 -26.59
N LEU A 467 14.87 -8.69 -25.40
CA LEU A 467 14.70 -7.68 -24.35
C LEU A 467 16.04 -7.04 -23.98
N SER A 468 16.18 -5.74 -24.23
CA SER A 468 17.38 -4.95 -23.87
C SER A 468 17.07 -3.85 -22.86
N CYS A 469 18.13 -3.20 -22.36
CA CYS A 469 18.09 -2.03 -21.49
C CYS A 469 18.54 -0.75 -22.23
N ASP A 470 18.62 -0.81 -23.56
CA ASP A 470 19.12 0.30 -24.37
C ASP A 470 18.12 1.46 -24.35
N PRO A 471 18.58 2.71 -24.15
CA PRO A 471 17.72 3.88 -24.28
C PRO A 471 17.12 4.00 -25.68
N ASN A 472 15.87 4.45 -25.77
CA ASN A 472 15.16 4.66 -27.04
C ASN A 472 14.74 6.12 -27.25
N ARG A 473 13.83 6.63 -26.41
CA ARG A 473 13.34 8.02 -26.46
C ARG A 473 13.64 8.74 -25.14
N GLY A 474 13.70 10.07 -25.19
CA GLY A 474 14.07 10.92 -24.06
C GLY A 474 15.58 10.96 -23.77
N SER A 475 15.97 11.67 -22.72
CA SER A 475 17.35 11.76 -22.25
C SER A 475 17.53 10.92 -20.97
N THR A 476 18.61 10.16 -20.86
CA THR A 476 18.95 9.42 -19.62
C THR A 476 19.25 10.33 -18.43
N ASP A 477 19.41 11.65 -18.66
CA ASP A 477 19.52 12.65 -17.61
C ASP A 477 18.17 12.99 -16.95
N ASN A 478 17.05 12.59 -17.59
CA ASN A 478 15.71 12.82 -17.07
C ASN A 478 15.48 11.95 -15.81
N PRO A 479 14.74 12.46 -14.81
CA PRO A 479 14.57 11.78 -13.52
C PRO A 479 13.68 10.53 -13.58
N LEU A 480 12.81 10.42 -14.60
CA LEU A 480 11.90 9.30 -14.75
C LEU A 480 12.38 8.31 -15.82
N HIS A 481 12.20 7.01 -15.56
CA HIS A 481 12.57 5.95 -16.50
C HIS A 481 11.40 4.99 -16.74
N ILE A 482 11.01 4.85 -18.01
CA ILE A 482 10.00 3.90 -18.50
C ILE A 482 10.71 2.63 -18.98
N LEU A 483 10.51 1.55 -18.23
CA LEU A 483 11.01 0.23 -18.59
C LEU A 483 9.91 -0.56 -19.30
N ASN A 484 9.99 -0.61 -20.63
CA ASN A 484 9.09 -1.42 -21.45
C ASN A 484 9.42 -2.91 -21.29
N HIS A 485 8.48 -3.72 -20.82
CA HIS A 485 8.63 -5.15 -20.54
C HIS A 485 7.44 -5.97 -21.08
N PHE A 486 7.32 -6.04 -22.39
CA PHE A 486 6.31 -6.84 -23.08
C PHE A 486 6.85 -7.34 -24.41
N LEU A 487 6.17 -8.31 -25.01
CA LEU A 487 6.47 -8.83 -26.34
C LEU A 487 5.25 -8.69 -27.25
N THR A 488 5.48 -8.45 -28.53
CA THR A 488 4.43 -8.31 -29.53
C THR A 488 4.78 -9.12 -30.79
N ALA A 489 3.99 -10.14 -31.14
CA ALA A 489 4.27 -10.99 -32.31
C ALA A 489 3.04 -11.74 -32.87
N PRO A 490 2.35 -11.22 -33.92
CA PRO A 490 2.33 -9.82 -34.36
C PRO A 490 1.48 -8.93 -33.43
N PHE A 491 0.70 -9.54 -32.54
CA PHE A 491 -0.12 -8.87 -31.53
C PHE A 491 0.35 -9.27 -30.14
N ALA A 492 -0.06 -8.52 -29.12
CA ALA A 492 0.03 -8.95 -27.74
C ALA A 492 -0.76 -10.25 -27.54
N SER A 493 -0.30 -11.11 -26.64
CA SER A 493 -1.06 -12.31 -26.24
C SER A 493 -0.69 -12.78 -24.84
N THR A 494 -1.61 -13.49 -24.19
CA THR A 494 -1.37 -14.12 -22.89
C THR A 494 -0.20 -15.10 -22.92
N ALA A 495 0.05 -15.77 -24.05
CA ALA A 495 1.20 -16.66 -24.24
C ALA A 495 2.53 -15.89 -24.23
N LEU A 496 2.58 -14.73 -24.88
CA LEU A 496 3.75 -13.86 -24.87
C LEU A 496 3.98 -13.28 -23.46
N ALA A 497 2.95 -12.76 -22.81
CA ALA A 497 3.04 -12.28 -21.42
C ALA A 497 3.54 -13.37 -20.47
N THR A 498 3.00 -14.60 -20.59
CA THR A 498 3.46 -15.75 -19.78
C THR A 498 4.94 -16.06 -19.98
N SER A 499 5.52 -15.76 -21.15
CA SER A 499 6.92 -16.04 -21.43
C SER A 499 7.90 -15.06 -20.77
N VAL A 500 7.46 -13.84 -20.41
CA VAL A 500 8.35 -12.79 -19.88
C VAL A 500 7.94 -12.24 -18.51
N ASN A 501 6.65 -12.19 -18.18
CA ASN A 501 6.16 -11.55 -16.95
C ASN A 501 6.42 -12.35 -15.66
N PHE A 502 7.12 -13.49 -15.71
CA PHE A 502 7.41 -14.31 -14.52
C PHE A 502 8.88 -14.26 -14.12
N ASN A 503 9.11 -14.39 -12.81
CA ASN A 503 10.46 -14.54 -12.27
C ASN A 503 11.04 -15.94 -12.60
N PRO A 504 12.37 -16.07 -12.78
CA PRO A 504 13.40 -15.06 -12.51
C PRO A 504 13.60 -14.04 -13.64
N LEU A 505 13.17 -14.31 -14.87
CA LEU A 505 13.46 -13.48 -16.04
C LEU A 505 13.06 -12.02 -15.83
N PHE A 506 11.82 -11.79 -15.38
CA PHE A 506 11.31 -10.43 -15.17
C PHE A 506 12.15 -9.66 -14.17
N ARG A 507 12.26 -10.16 -12.93
CA ARG A 507 13.06 -9.55 -11.87
C ARG A 507 14.51 -9.31 -12.29
N ASP A 508 15.16 -10.30 -12.90
CA ASP A 508 16.56 -10.20 -13.31
C ASP A 508 16.75 -9.11 -14.37
N ARG A 509 15.80 -8.96 -15.30
CA ARG A 509 15.84 -7.85 -16.27
C ARG A 509 15.69 -6.50 -15.58
N VAL A 510 14.71 -6.32 -14.70
CA VAL A 510 14.50 -5.05 -13.99
C VAL A 510 15.75 -4.65 -13.21
N LEU A 511 16.36 -5.60 -12.50
CA LEU A 511 17.61 -5.38 -11.78
C LEU A 511 18.77 -5.06 -12.71
N THR A 512 18.89 -5.78 -13.83
CA THR A 512 19.95 -5.54 -14.82
C THR A 512 19.83 -4.13 -15.38
N CYS A 513 18.64 -3.72 -15.83
CA CYS A 513 18.45 -2.39 -16.40
C CYS A 513 18.67 -1.28 -15.36
N GLN A 514 18.19 -1.45 -14.13
CA GLN A 514 18.45 -0.51 -13.03
C GLN A 514 19.96 -0.38 -12.75
N ASN A 515 20.69 -1.49 -12.71
CA ASN A 515 22.13 -1.49 -12.45
C ASN A 515 22.95 -0.91 -13.62
N THR A 516 22.50 -1.13 -14.86
CA THR A 516 23.17 -0.63 -16.07
C THR A 516 23.00 0.88 -16.22
N SER A 517 21.79 1.41 -15.99
CA SER A 517 21.54 2.85 -16.12
C SER A 517 21.85 3.65 -14.86
N GLY A 518 21.86 3.01 -13.69
CA GLY A 518 21.89 3.69 -12.40
C GLY A 518 20.58 4.39 -12.02
N ALA A 519 19.55 4.32 -12.87
CA ALA A 519 18.25 4.95 -12.68
C ALA A 519 17.21 3.95 -12.17
N LEU A 520 16.34 4.41 -11.28
CA LEU A 520 15.18 3.64 -10.83
C LEU A 520 14.21 3.46 -12.02
N PRO A 521 13.73 2.25 -12.33
CA PRO A 521 12.74 2.07 -13.39
C PRO A 521 11.36 2.51 -12.88
N ASN A 522 11.06 3.81 -12.90
CA ASN A 522 9.84 4.39 -12.35
C ASN A 522 8.57 3.79 -12.94
N PHE A 523 8.53 3.48 -14.23
CA PHE A 523 7.36 2.88 -14.88
C PHE A 523 7.73 1.51 -15.43
N ILE A 524 7.36 0.44 -14.71
CA ILE A 524 7.54 -0.94 -15.20
C ILE A 524 6.30 -1.33 -15.99
N THR A 525 6.44 -1.36 -17.30
CA THR A 525 5.33 -1.44 -18.25
C THR A 525 5.16 -2.86 -18.79
N VAL A 526 3.97 -3.43 -18.63
CA VAL A 526 3.65 -4.81 -19.06
C VAL A 526 2.35 -4.87 -19.85
N ASP A 527 2.24 -5.86 -20.74
CA ASP A 527 0.96 -6.36 -21.24
C ASP A 527 0.42 -7.44 -20.29
N PHE A 528 -0.90 -7.55 -20.17
CA PHE A 528 -1.62 -8.51 -19.34
C PHE A 528 -1.12 -8.48 -17.88
N GLU A 529 -1.32 -7.35 -17.19
CA GLU A 529 -0.85 -7.13 -15.81
C GLU A 529 -1.20 -8.26 -14.83
N ASN A 530 -2.35 -8.92 -15.06
CA ASN A 530 -2.87 -10.00 -14.24
C ASN A 530 -2.15 -11.35 -14.47
N ILE A 531 -1.20 -11.40 -15.41
CA ILE A 531 -0.36 -12.55 -15.73
C ILE A 531 1.08 -12.20 -15.37
N GLY A 532 1.56 -12.75 -14.25
CA GLY A 532 2.96 -12.67 -13.88
C GLY A 532 3.22 -12.09 -12.49
N ASP A 533 4.42 -11.60 -12.30
CA ASP A 533 4.98 -11.17 -11.03
C ASP A 533 5.21 -9.65 -10.95
N VAL A 534 4.56 -8.84 -11.81
CA VAL A 534 4.77 -7.38 -11.89
C VAL A 534 4.64 -6.70 -10.53
N TYR A 535 3.61 -7.05 -9.76
CA TYR A 535 3.39 -6.48 -8.43
C TYR A 535 4.49 -6.86 -7.45
N LYS A 536 5.01 -8.09 -7.52
CA LYS A 536 6.11 -8.52 -6.64
C LYS A 536 7.39 -7.76 -6.98
N VAL A 537 7.70 -7.63 -8.27
CA VAL A 537 8.90 -6.92 -8.75
C VAL A 537 8.83 -5.44 -8.37
N VAL A 538 7.70 -4.77 -8.64
CA VAL A 538 7.52 -3.35 -8.29
C VAL A 538 7.59 -3.13 -6.79
N ARG A 539 6.94 -3.98 -5.98
CA ARG A 539 6.99 -3.87 -4.53
C ARG A 539 8.40 -4.08 -3.99
N GLU A 540 9.15 -5.03 -4.54
CA GLU A 540 10.56 -5.20 -4.19
C GLU A 540 11.37 -3.94 -4.49
N ARG A 541 11.19 -3.33 -5.66
CA ARG A 541 11.87 -2.07 -6.03
C ARG A 541 11.48 -0.90 -5.13
N ASN A 542 10.24 -0.89 -4.66
CA ASN A 542 9.76 0.05 -3.65
C ASN A 542 10.14 -0.33 -2.20
N ARG A 543 10.83 -1.45 -1.97
CA ARG A 543 11.16 -1.97 -0.63
C ARG A 543 9.93 -2.20 0.24
N LEU A 544 8.91 -2.78 -0.37
CA LEU A 544 7.70 -3.26 0.27
C LEU A 544 7.74 -4.80 0.34
N PRO A 545 7.06 -5.43 1.32
CA PRO A 545 7.01 -6.89 1.40
C PRO A 545 6.34 -7.51 0.17
N GLU A 546 6.72 -8.73 -0.20
CA GLU A 546 6.11 -9.46 -1.32
C GLU A 546 4.60 -9.74 -1.09
N LEU A 547 3.80 -9.75 -2.16
CA LEU A 547 2.40 -10.22 -2.18
C LEU A 547 2.32 -11.74 -2.31
#